data_AF-A0A7J7UK59-F1
#
_entry.id   AF-A0A7J7UK59-F1
#
_cell.length_a   1.000
_cell.length_b   1.000
_cell.length_c   1.000
_cell.angle_alpha   90.00
_cell.angle_beta   90.00
_cell.angle_gamma   90.00
#
_symmetry.space_group_name_H-M   'P 1'
#
loop_
_entity.id
_entity.type
_entity.pdbx_description
1 polymer ?
#
loop_
_entity_poly.entity_id
_entity_poly.type
_entity_poly.pdbx_seq_one_letter_code
_entity_poly.pdbx_strand_id
1 'polypeptide(L)'
;MKTIKEKKECQRLRKSAKTRRVTQRKPSSGPVCRLCLREPGDPDKLGEFLQKDNLSVHYFCLILSSKLPQRGQSNRGFHGFLPEDIKKEAARASRKICFVCKKKGAAIKCQKDQCIRNFHLPCGQERGCLSQFFGEYKNMPTHQQSISSNVHIVTIEKSFLKKC
;
A
#
# COMPACT_ATOMS: atom_id res chain seq x y z
N MET A 1 -15.72 17.68 -80.26
CA MET A 1 -16.35 18.65 -79.33
C MET A 1 -15.63 18.54 -77.98
N LYS A 2 -15.09 19.68 -77.52
CA LYS A 2 -14.88 20.15 -76.12
C LYS A 2 -14.44 19.13 -75.05
N THR A 3 -13.44 19.30 -74.19
CA THR A 3 -12.38 20.29 -73.91
C THR A 3 -11.57 19.70 -72.75
N ILE A 4 -10.23 19.70 -72.86
CA ILE A 4 -9.24 20.23 -71.89
C ILE A 4 -9.53 20.03 -70.38
N LYS A 5 -8.62 19.35 -69.65
CA LYS A 5 -7.71 19.99 -68.66
C LYS A 5 -6.72 19.02 -68.02
N GLU A 6 -5.46 19.42 -68.13
CA GLU A 6 -4.27 18.78 -67.60
C GLU A 6 -4.15 18.85 -66.06
N LYS A 7 -3.15 18.11 -65.57
CA LYS A 7 -2.12 18.48 -64.57
C LYS A 7 -2.16 17.79 -63.20
N LYS A 8 -1.03 17.12 -62.97
CA LYS A 8 -0.14 17.18 -61.80
C LYS A 8 -0.41 16.28 -60.60
N GLU A 9 0.45 15.26 -60.55
CA GLU A 9 1.48 15.06 -59.52
C GLU A 9 1.14 14.33 -58.21
N CYS A 10 1.88 13.23 -58.02
CA CYS A 10 2.42 12.62 -56.81
C CYS A 10 1.80 13.01 -55.45
N GLN A 11 1.07 12.07 -54.82
CA GLN A 11 1.00 12.02 -53.37
C GLN A 11 1.21 10.61 -52.80
N ARG A 12 2.27 10.55 -52.00
CA ARG A 12 2.82 9.45 -51.21
C ARG A 12 1.78 8.76 -50.31
N LEU A 13 1.95 7.45 -50.24
CA LEU A 13 1.54 6.49 -49.20
C LEU A 13 1.26 7.13 -47.82
N ARG A 14 0.03 6.99 -47.33
CA ARG A 14 -0.29 7.11 -45.91
C ARG A 14 -0.81 5.77 -45.38
N LYS A 15 0.08 5.03 -44.71
CA LYS A 15 -0.29 3.88 -43.88
C LYS A 15 -1.04 4.42 -42.65
N SER A 16 -2.34 4.14 -42.56
CA SER A 16 -3.14 4.51 -41.39
C SER A 16 -2.91 3.58 -40.20
N ALA A 17 -2.89 4.21 -39.03
CA ALA A 17 -2.42 3.73 -37.74
C ALA A 17 -3.10 2.46 -37.24
N LYS A 18 -2.27 1.52 -36.75
CA LYS A 18 -2.68 0.40 -35.91
C LYS A 18 -3.23 0.97 -34.59
N THR A 19 -4.55 1.04 -34.49
CA THR A 19 -5.28 1.43 -33.28
C THR A 19 -4.82 0.57 -32.11
N ARG A 20 -4.13 1.21 -31.15
CA ARG A 20 -3.87 0.62 -29.84
C ARG A 20 -5.23 0.33 -29.20
N ARG A 21 -5.59 -0.95 -29.07
CA ARG A 21 -6.70 -1.38 -28.22
C ARG A 21 -6.37 -0.97 -26.79
N VAL A 22 -6.89 0.18 -26.39
CA VAL A 22 -7.04 0.55 -24.98
C VAL A 22 -8.06 -0.42 -24.43
N THR A 23 -7.59 -1.49 -23.78
CA THR A 23 -8.44 -2.29 -22.90
C THR A 23 -8.86 -1.37 -21.76
N GLN A 24 -10.08 -0.83 -21.88
CA GLN A 24 -10.77 -0.13 -20.82
C GLN A 24 -10.79 -1.06 -19.59
N ARG A 25 -9.97 -0.77 -18.58
CA ARG A 25 -10.00 -1.48 -17.30
C ARG A 25 -11.29 -1.08 -16.59
N LYS A 26 -12.19 -2.05 -16.36
CA LYS A 26 -13.34 -1.89 -15.47
C LYS A 26 -12.85 -1.30 -14.14
N PRO A 27 -13.52 -0.29 -13.55
CA PRO A 27 -13.22 0.11 -12.19
C PRO A 27 -13.52 -1.09 -11.30
N SER A 28 -12.49 -1.64 -10.66
CA SER A 28 -12.67 -2.71 -9.70
C SER A 28 -13.40 -2.13 -8.49
N SER A 29 -14.72 -2.41 -8.41
CA SER A 29 -15.60 -1.97 -7.32
C SER A 29 -15.42 -2.83 -6.05
N GLY A 30 -14.22 -3.36 -5.83
CA GLY A 30 -13.91 -4.23 -4.70
C GLY A 30 -13.46 -3.43 -3.47
N PRO A 31 -13.55 -4.01 -2.26
CA PRO A 31 -13.05 -3.40 -1.04
C PRO A 31 -11.53 -3.19 -1.14
N VAL A 32 -11.05 -2.02 -0.71
CA VAL A 32 -9.61 -1.70 -0.66
C VAL A 32 -9.17 -1.48 0.78
N CYS A 33 -7.93 -1.83 1.09
CA CYS A 33 -7.37 -1.60 2.42
C CYS A 33 -7.32 -0.11 2.74
N ARG A 34 -7.85 0.28 3.90
CA ARG A 34 -7.95 1.67 4.35
C ARG A 34 -6.60 2.34 4.60
N LEU A 35 -5.55 1.55 4.85
CA LEU A 35 -4.21 2.04 5.16
C LEU A 35 -3.34 2.20 3.90
N CYS A 36 -3.35 1.23 2.99
CA CYS A 36 -2.48 1.26 1.80
C CYS A 36 -3.21 1.55 0.48
N LEU A 37 -4.55 1.63 0.50
CA LEU A 37 -5.41 1.91 -0.65
C LEU A 37 -5.23 0.92 -1.82
N ARG A 38 -4.87 -0.33 -1.50
CA ARG A 38 -4.78 -1.43 -2.47
C ARG A 38 -5.83 -2.49 -2.15
N GLU A 39 -6.21 -3.23 -3.18
CA GLU A 39 -7.01 -4.46 -3.10
C GLU A 39 -6.33 -5.52 -2.22
N PRO A 40 -7.05 -6.59 -1.82
CA PRO A 40 -6.56 -7.64 -0.91
C PRO A 40 -5.19 -8.22 -1.28
N GLY A 41 -4.94 -8.38 -2.58
CA GLY A 41 -3.68 -8.93 -3.08
C GLY A 41 -3.39 -10.33 -2.52
N ASP A 42 -2.10 -10.61 -2.35
CA ASP A 42 -1.58 -11.89 -1.89
C ASP A 42 -1.49 -11.93 -0.35
N PRO A 43 -2.23 -12.84 0.34
CA PRO A 43 -2.22 -12.96 1.80
C PRO A 43 -0.83 -13.24 2.40
N ASP A 44 0.06 -13.94 1.68
CA ASP A 44 1.41 -14.21 2.18
C ASP A 44 2.26 -12.93 2.26
N LYS A 45 1.94 -11.94 1.41
CA LYS A 45 2.64 -10.65 1.36
C LYS A 45 1.99 -9.58 2.22
N LEU A 46 0.67 -9.55 2.26
CA LEU A 46 -0.09 -8.46 2.89
C LEU A 46 -0.78 -8.89 4.19
N GLY A 47 -0.73 -10.18 4.52
CA GLY A 47 -1.51 -10.77 5.59
C GLY A 47 -2.97 -10.94 5.18
N GLU A 48 -3.75 -11.55 6.06
CA GLU A 48 -5.20 -11.73 5.88
C GLU A 48 -5.88 -10.39 5.57
N PHE A 49 -6.81 -10.39 4.60
CA PHE A 49 -7.63 -9.24 4.29
C PHE A 49 -8.87 -9.23 5.17
N LEU A 50 -8.84 -8.39 6.21
CA LEU A 50 -9.90 -8.33 7.20
C LEU A 50 -10.94 -7.30 6.77
N GLN A 51 -12.21 -7.68 6.82
CA GLN A 51 -13.33 -6.80 6.51
C GLN A 51 -14.40 -6.89 7.60
N LYS A 52 -14.80 -5.72 8.10
CA LYS A 52 -15.90 -5.60 9.06
C LYS A 52 -16.61 -4.26 8.84
N ASP A 53 -17.94 -4.31 8.76
CA ASP A 53 -18.76 -3.16 8.41
C ASP A 53 -18.24 -2.48 7.12
N ASN A 54 -17.99 -1.16 7.17
CA ASN A 54 -17.45 -0.37 6.07
C ASN A 54 -15.92 -0.17 6.15
N LEU A 55 -15.21 -1.03 6.86
CA LEU A 55 -13.77 -0.94 7.05
C LEU A 55 -13.09 -2.24 6.62
N SER A 56 -12.16 -2.10 5.68
CA SER A 56 -11.32 -3.19 5.17
C SER A 56 -9.85 -2.85 5.34
N VAL A 57 -9.05 -3.80 5.82
CA VAL A 57 -7.63 -3.61 6.13
C VAL A 57 -6.85 -4.90 5.98
N HIS A 58 -5.62 -4.79 5.51
CA HIS A 58 -4.64 -5.88 5.55
C HIS A 58 -4.11 -6.07 6.97
N TYR A 59 -4.02 -7.32 7.44
CA TYR A 59 -3.47 -7.63 8.76
C TYR A 59 -2.05 -7.08 8.92
N PHE A 60 -1.16 -7.28 7.94
CA PHE A 60 0.21 -6.75 8.03
C PHE A 60 0.26 -5.23 7.98
N CYS A 61 -0.71 -4.56 7.34
CA CYS A 61 -0.79 -3.09 7.43
C CYS A 61 -1.16 -2.62 8.84
N LEU A 62 -1.98 -3.36 9.60
CA LEU A 62 -2.31 -3.01 10.98
C LEU A 62 -1.07 -3.07 11.87
N ILE A 63 -0.43 -4.23 11.92
CA ILE A 63 0.70 -4.50 12.81
C ILE A 63 1.96 -3.68 12.44
N LEU A 64 2.10 -3.24 11.19
CA LEU A 64 3.25 -2.44 10.74
C LEU A 64 3.01 -0.92 10.72
N SER A 65 1.79 -0.48 11.00
CA SER A 65 1.47 0.96 11.04
C SER A 65 2.18 1.65 12.21
N SER A 66 2.81 2.79 11.94
CA SER A 66 3.71 3.42 12.91
C SER A 66 3.05 4.10 14.10
N LYS A 67 1.75 4.42 14.03
CA LYS A 67 1.02 5.05 15.15
C LYS A 67 -0.35 4.39 15.36
N LEU A 68 -0.39 3.06 15.36
CA LEU A 68 -1.61 2.31 15.59
C LEU A 68 -1.50 1.43 16.86
N PRO A 69 -2.12 1.82 17.98
CA PRO A 69 -2.07 1.02 19.21
C PRO A 69 -3.02 -0.18 19.15
N GLN A 70 -2.53 -1.35 19.59
CA GLN A 70 -3.35 -2.55 19.82
C GLN A 70 -3.85 -2.55 21.27
N ARG A 71 -4.93 -1.81 21.54
CA ARG A 71 -5.47 -1.63 22.91
C ARG A 71 -6.81 -2.32 23.16
N GLY A 72 -7.41 -2.90 22.13
CA GLY A 72 -8.63 -3.71 22.26
C GLY A 72 -8.31 -5.12 22.78
N GLN A 73 -9.31 -5.76 23.39
CA GLN A 73 -9.28 -7.21 23.59
C GLN A 73 -9.21 -7.92 22.24
N SER A 74 -8.62 -9.12 22.18
CA SER A 74 -8.41 -9.88 20.93
C SER A 74 -9.69 -10.12 20.13
N ASN A 75 -10.84 -10.22 20.79
CA ASN A 75 -12.17 -10.41 20.19
C ASN A 75 -12.85 -9.10 19.72
N ARG A 76 -12.27 -7.93 20.00
CA ARG A 76 -12.82 -6.62 19.61
C ARG A 76 -12.04 -6.02 18.45
N GLY A 77 -12.78 -5.40 17.52
CA GLY A 77 -12.21 -4.76 16.33
C GLY A 77 -11.55 -5.76 15.39
N PHE A 78 -10.32 -5.44 14.97
CA PHE A 78 -9.49 -6.26 14.08
C PHE A 78 -8.32 -6.81 14.89
N HIS A 79 -8.41 -7.99 15.49
CA HIS A 79 -7.39 -8.54 16.40
C HIS A 79 -6.97 -7.57 17.53
N GLY A 80 -7.91 -6.86 18.15
CA GLY A 80 -7.60 -5.86 19.18
C GLY A 80 -7.21 -4.48 18.66
N PHE A 81 -7.17 -4.26 17.33
CA PHE A 81 -7.12 -2.92 16.75
C PHE A 81 -8.51 -2.32 16.63
N LEU A 82 -8.74 -1.17 17.30
CA LEU A 82 -10.03 -0.51 17.30
C LEU A 82 -10.29 0.23 15.97
N PRO A 83 -11.49 0.14 15.38
CA PRO A 83 -11.83 0.83 14.12
C PRO A 83 -11.55 2.34 14.15
N GLU A 84 -11.74 2.99 15.29
CA GLU A 84 -11.51 4.43 15.48
C GLU A 84 -10.02 4.78 15.34
N ASP A 85 -9.15 3.95 15.90
CA ASP A 85 -7.70 4.15 15.84
C ASP A 85 -7.17 3.84 14.44
N ILE A 86 -7.73 2.84 13.76
CA ILE A 86 -7.44 2.55 12.35
C ILE A 86 -7.80 3.76 11.46
N LYS A 87 -8.98 4.36 11.67
CA LYS A 87 -9.41 5.55 10.93
C LYS A 87 -8.48 6.75 11.19
N LYS A 88 -8.08 6.98 12.45
CA LYS A 88 -7.12 8.03 12.81
C LYS A 88 -5.76 7.79 12.15
N GLU A 89 -5.29 6.54 12.14
CA GLU A 89 -4.01 6.19 11.53
C GLU A 89 -4.06 6.34 10.00
N ALA A 90 -5.16 5.95 9.36
CA ALA A 90 -5.37 6.19 7.95
C ALA A 90 -5.37 7.70 7.61
N ALA A 91 -5.97 8.54 8.45
CA ALA A 91 -5.94 9.99 8.30
C ALA A 91 -4.53 10.59 8.53
N ARG A 92 -3.71 9.98 9.38
CA ARG A 92 -2.28 10.35 9.49
C ARG A 92 -1.53 9.94 8.22
N ALA A 93 -1.68 8.69 7.80
CA ALA A 93 -0.99 8.11 6.65
C ALA A 93 -1.34 8.82 5.33
N SER A 94 -2.57 9.32 5.18
CA SER A 94 -3.01 10.07 3.99
C SER A 94 -2.19 11.34 3.73
N ARG A 95 -1.54 11.89 4.77
CA ARG A 95 -0.64 13.04 4.67
C ARG A 95 0.82 12.67 4.40
N LYS A 96 1.16 11.37 4.44
CA LYS A 96 2.53 10.87 4.27
C LYS A 96 2.73 10.36 2.85
N ILE A 97 3.84 10.75 2.25
CA ILE A 97 4.25 10.37 0.90
C ILE A 97 5.15 9.13 0.99
N CYS A 98 4.85 8.12 0.18
CA CYS A 98 5.69 6.94 0.05
C CYS A 98 7.00 7.30 -0.64
N PHE A 99 8.12 6.93 -0.04
CA PHE A 99 9.45 7.17 -0.61
C PHE A 99 9.66 6.48 -1.96
N VAL A 100 9.00 5.33 -2.19
CA VAL A 100 9.17 4.50 -3.39
C VAL A 100 8.28 4.97 -4.55
N CYS A 101 6.96 4.96 -4.34
CA CYS A 101 6.00 5.26 -5.41
C CYS A 101 5.56 6.73 -5.47
N LYS A 102 6.00 7.56 -4.52
CA LYS A 102 5.69 9.00 -4.39
C LYS A 102 4.20 9.35 -4.22
N LYS A 103 3.34 8.36 -3.93
CA LYS A 103 1.91 8.58 -3.64
C LYS A 103 1.65 8.73 -2.13
N LYS A 104 0.53 9.38 -1.79
CA LYS A 104 0.03 9.53 -0.41
C LYS A 104 -0.45 8.18 0.18
N GLY A 105 -0.67 8.13 1.49
CA GLY A 105 -1.19 6.94 2.19
C GLY A 105 -0.09 6.03 2.76
N ALA A 106 1.11 6.55 2.97
CA ALA A 106 2.23 5.76 3.47
C ALA A 106 2.19 5.63 5.01
N ALA A 107 1.55 4.57 5.51
CA ALA A 107 1.34 4.35 6.95
C ALA A 107 2.60 3.92 7.72
N ILE A 108 3.63 3.45 7.02
CA ILE A 108 4.80 2.83 7.64
C ILE A 108 5.99 3.78 7.62
N LYS A 109 6.52 4.19 8.77
CA LYS A 109 7.73 5.00 8.91
C LYS A 109 8.96 4.11 9.09
N CYS A 110 10.10 4.52 8.52
CA CYS A 110 11.39 3.93 8.83
C CYS A 110 11.74 4.11 10.32
N GLN A 111 12.22 3.05 10.97
CA GLN A 111 12.68 3.08 12.37
C GLN A 111 14.17 3.43 12.51
N LYS A 112 14.92 3.57 11.42
CA LYS A 112 16.29 4.11 11.47
C LYS A 112 16.25 5.52 12.09
N ASP A 113 17.17 5.77 13.02
CA ASP A 113 17.29 7.08 13.68
C ASP A 113 17.35 8.21 12.66
N GLN A 114 16.63 9.29 12.97
CA GLN A 114 16.49 10.50 12.15
C GLN A 114 15.86 10.28 10.75
N CYS A 115 15.53 9.05 10.35
CA CYS A 115 14.88 8.80 9.08
C CYS A 115 13.40 9.20 9.12
N ILE A 116 13.01 10.10 8.23
CA ILE A 116 11.65 10.64 8.13
C ILE A 116 10.80 9.96 7.05
N ARG A 117 11.32 8.92 6.41
CA ARG A 117 10.70 8.28 5.25
C ARG A 117 9.53 7.42 5.65
N ASN A 118 8.51 7.42 4.79
CA ASN A 118 7.32 6.61 4.93
C ASN A 118 7.15 5.70 3.70
N PHE A 119 6.50 4.57 3.88
CA PHE A 119 6.29 3.52 2.90
C PHE A 119 4.84 3.03 2.94
N HIS A 120 4.34 2.58 1.79
CA HIS A 120 3.29 1.55 1.80
C HIS A 120 3.96 0.21 2.11
N LEU A 121 3.24 -0.71 2.74
CA LEU A 121 3.74 -2.07 2.99
C LEU A 121 4.35 -2.74 1.75
N PRO A 122 3.61 -2.91 0.63
CA PRO A 122 4.15 -3.56 -0.56
C PRO A 122 5.33 -2.80 -1.16
N CYS A 123 5.32 -1.46 -1.12
CA CYS A 123 6.45 -0.66 -1.59
C CYS A 123 7.73 -0.89 -0.77
N GLY A 124 7.60 -1.10 0.53
CA GLY A 124 8.72 -1.45 1.40
C GLY A 124 9.26 -2.84 1.07
N GLN A 125 8.38 -3.83 0.91
CA GLN A 125 8.75 -5.21 0.56
C GLN A 125 9.48 -5.28 -0.79
N GLU A 126 8.98 -4.60 -1.82
CA GLU A 126 9.60 -4.52 -3.15
C GLU A 126 11.02 -3.93 -3.13
N ARG A 127 11.40 -3.19 -2.09
CA ARG A 127 12.68 -2.49 -1.95
C ARG A 127 13.57 -3.07 -0.85
N GLY A 128 13.26 -4.27 -0.36
CA GLY A 128 14.07 -4.94 0.66
C GLY A 128 13.96 -4.33 2.06
N CYS A 129 12.92 -3.54 2.35
CA CYS A 129 12.60 -3.19 3.73
C CYS A 129 12.02 -4.43 4.42
N LEU A 130 12.73 -4.99 5.39
CA LEU A 130 12.25 -6.10 6.18
C LEU A 130 11.41 -5.59 7.34
N SER A 131 10.32 -6.30 7.61
CA SER A 131 9.46 -6.06 8.76
C SER A 131 9.82 -7.11 9.79
N GLN A 132 10.45 -6.71 10.90
CA GLN A 132 10.77 -7.62 12.00
C GLN A 132 9.80 -7.38 13.16
N PHE A 133 9.16 -8.47 13.57
CA PHE A 133 8.28 -8.52 14.72
C PHE A 133 9.08 -9.06 15.90
N PHE A 134 9.29 -8.24 16.93
CA PHE A 134 9.73 -8.74 18.23
C PHE A 134 8.49 -8.86 19.11
N GLY A 135 7.95 -10.08 19.19
CA GLY A 135 6.86 -10.38 20.12
C GLY A 135 7.44 -10.67 21.49
N GLU A 136 7.28 -9.77 22.45
CA GLU A 136 7.43 -10.15 23.86
C GLU A 136 6.18 -10.93 24.27
N TYR A 137 6.28 -12.27 24.34
CA TYR A 137 5.29 -13.11 25.01
C TYR A 137 5.42 -12.89 26.52
N LYS A 138 4.81 -11.82 27.05
CA LYS A 138 4.67 -11.68 28.50
C LYS A 138 3.67 -12.73 28.96
N ASN A 139 4.14 -13.68 29.76
CA ASN A 139 3.33 -14.68 30.47
C ASN A 139 2.39 -13.96 31.46
N MET A 140 1.30 -13.38 30.97
CA MET A 140 0.27 -12.73 31.78
C MET A 140 -0.98 -13.63 31.84
N PRO A 141 -1.66 -13.73 32.99
CA PRO A 141 -2.78 -14.63 33.17
C PRO A 141 -3.94 -14.26 32.22
N THR A 142 -4.21 -15.18 31.29
CA THR A 142 -5.39 -15.51 30.45
C THR A 142 -6.43 -14.47 30.01
N HIS A 143 -6.44 -13.20 30.40
CA HIS A 143 -7.48 -12.25 29.99
C HIS A 143 -7.00 -10.95 29.33
N GLN A 144 -5.68 -10.77 29.14
CA GLN A 144 -5.16 -9.57 28.49
C GLN A 144 -3.90 -9.87 27.67
N GLN A 145 -4.09 -10.52 26.52
CA GLN A 145 -3.04 -10.67 25.51
C GLN A 145 -2.88 -9.34 24.75
N SER A 146 -2.26 -8.36 25.39
CA SER A 146 -1.70 -7.21 24.68
C SER A 146 -0.35 -7.64 24.13
N ILE A 147 -0.25 -7.93 22.83
CA ILE A 147 1.05 -7.95 22.19
C ILE A 147 1.59 -6.53 22.36
N SER A 148 2.66 -6.37 23.14
CA SER A 148 3.47 -5.15 23.11
C SER A 148 4.17 -5.13 21.76
N SER A 149 3.43 -4.75 20.72
CA SER A 149 3.87 -4.84 19.34
C SER A 149 4.83 -3.68 19.04
N ASN A 150 6.04 -3.74 19.60
CA ASN A 150 7.17 -2.98 19.08
C ASN A 150 7.59 -3.67 17.77
N VAL A 151 6.89 -3.32 16.70
CA VAL A 151 7.20 -3.81 15.36
C VAL A 151 8.19 -2.86 14.72
N HIS A 152 9.41 -3.36 14.53
CA HIS A 152 10.47 -2.58 13.92
C HIS A 152 10.50 -2.90 12.42
N ILE A 153 10.18 -1.90 11.59
CA ILE A 153 10.58 -1.94 10.18
C ILE A 153 12.08 -1.73 10.15
N VAL A 154 12.83 -2.82 10.13
CA VAL A 154 14.29 -2.79 9.96
C VAL A 154 14.56 -2.83 8.46
N THR A 155 15.09 -1.75 7.91
CA THR A 155 15.59 -1.79 6.54
C THR A 155 16.87 -2.63 6.52
N ILE A 156 16.80 -3.89 6.10
CA ILE A 156 17.93 -4.84 6.22
C ILE A 156 18.81 -4.88 4.96
N GLU A 157 18.37 -4.35 3.82
CA GLU A 157 19.28 -4.21 2.69
C GLU A 157 20.27 -3.05 2.88
N LYS A 158 21.54 -3.40 3.13
CA LYS A 158 22.71 -2.50 3.24
C LYS A 158 22.81 -1.50 2.06
N SER A 159 22.30 -1.85 0.88
CA SER A 159 22.24 -0.99 -0.31
C SER A 159 21.21 0.14 -0.18
N PHE A 160 20.11 -0.09 0.53
CA PHE A 160 19.06 0.92 0.78
C PHE A 160 19.36 1.78 2.02
N LEU A 161 20.10 1.24 2.99
CA LEU A 161 20.59 1.95 4.18
C LEU A 161 21.43 3.20 3.84
N LYS A 162 22.21 3.17 2.75
CA LYS A 162 22.95 4.33 2.22
C LYS A 162 22.03 5.40 1.64
N LYS A 163 20.86 4.98 1.17
CA LYS A 163 19.88 5.90 0.60
C LYS A 163 19.02 6.48 1.69
N CYS A 164 18.72 5.79 2.80
CA CYS A 164 17.83 6.16 3.92
C CYS A 164 18.37 7.25 4.84
#